data_AF-A0A851P4B4-F1
#
_entry.id   AF-A0A851P4B4-F1
#
_cell.length_a   1.000
_cell.length_b   1.000
_cell.length_c   1.000
_cell.angle_alpha   90.00
_cell.angle_beta   90.00
_cell.angle_gamma   90.00
#
_symmetry.space_group_name_H-M   'P 1'
#
loop_
_entity.id
_entity.type
_entity.pdbx_description
1 polymer ?
#
loop_
_entity_poly.entity_id
_entity_poly.type
_entity_poly.pdbx_seq_one_letter_code
_entity_poly.pdbx_strand_id
1 'polypeptide(L)'
;MKLLLLLGLVALAQCHSSRVYLKKMKSLRKQLKEHGLLERFLKQYSYKPSSKFNPVLKDSSAYESMKNYLDVEYYGTISIGTPAQDFTVIFDTGSSNLWVPSVYCYSEACTNHKRFNPADSSTYQSTNESVYIAYGTGSMSGILGYDTVRVSSIDIKNQIFGLSESEPGTFFYYCPFDGILGLAFPSISSSGATPVFDNMMSEDLVAEDLFSVYLSKDEESGSFVLFGGIDSSYTTNGISWIPLSAETYWQITMEKVAVDDESVACSSTCQAIVDTGTSLLAVPNDALSNIYSALGVSDDGVVSCSDASSLPDVVFHINGYSFPLPASAYVVEEDGYCTLGFEDLGTPTEDGEQWILGDVFIREYYVIFDRANDKVGLSRLS
;
A
#
# COMPACT_ATOMS: atom_id res chain seq x y z
N MET A 1 -2.13 -10.20 -47.53
CA MET A 1 -3.33 -10.31 -46.67
C MET A 1 -3.20 -11.37 -45.57
N LYS A 2 -2.81 -12.62 -45.85
CA LYS A 2 -2.66 -13.66 -44.81
C LYS A 2 -1.57 -13.37 -43.75
N LEU A 3 -0.48 -12.70 -44.14
CA LEU A 3 0.62 -12.33 -43.22
C LEU A 3 0.26 -11.17 -42.26
N LEU A 4 -0.54 -10.21 -42.72
CA LEU A 4 -1.05 -9.09 -41.91
C LEU A 4 -2.12 -9.57 -40.91
N LEU A 5 -2.92 -10.56 -41.29
CA LEU A 5 -3.86 -11.24 -40.37
C LEU A 5 -3.13 -12.07 -39.30
N LEU A 6 -2.00 -12.70 -39.64
CA LEU A 6 -1.17 -13.39 -38.64
C LEU A 6 -0.49 -12.43 -37.67
N LEU A 7 0.02 -11.28 -38.14
CA LEU A 7 0.60 -10.25 -37.27
C LEU A 7 -0.45 -9.63 -36.35
N GLY A 8 -1.68 -9.41 -36.83
CA GLY A 8 -2.80 -8.97 -36.00
C GLY A 8 -3.25 -10.02 -34.97
N LEU A 9 -3.21 -11.31 -35.32
CA LEU A 9 -3.54 -12.41 -34.40
C LEU A 9 -2.45 -12.68 -33.35
N VAL A 10 -1.17 -12.43 -33.67
CA VAL A 10 -0.08 -12.52 -32.69
C VAL A 10 -0.10 -11.31 -31.74
N ALA A 11 -0.42 -10.11 -32.24
CA ALA A 11 -0.60 -8.92 -31.39
C ALA A 11 -1.82 -9.03 -30.45
N LEU A 12 -2.88 -9.72 -30.87
CA LEU A 12 -4.06 -9.99 -30.03
C LEU A 12 -3.86 -11.18 -29.05
N ALA A 13 -2.86 -12.04 -29.27
CA ALA A 13 -2.59 -13.21 -28.44
C ALA A 13 -1.60 -12.95 -27.28
N GLN A 14 -0.99 -11.77 -27.21
CA GLN A 14 -0.08 -11.36 -26.14
C GLN A 14 -0.54 -10.12 -25.36
N CYS A 15 -1.86 -9.90 -25.25
CA CYS A 15 -2.37 -9.18 -24.09
C CYS A 15 -2.34 -10.16 -22.89
N HIS A 16 -1.13 -10.56 -22.48
CA HIS A 16 -0.95 -11.16 -21.15
C HIS A 16 -1.26 -10.02 -20.19
N SER A 17 -2.52 -10.00 -19.73
CA SER A 17 -2.93 -9.05 -18.72
C SER A 17 -2.13 -9.38 -17.46
N SER A 18 -1.07 -8.63 -17.21
CA SER A 18 -0.27 -8.64 -15.97
C SER A 18 -1.04 -8.00 -14.80
N ARG A 19 -2.36 -8.15 -14.83
CA ARG A 19 -3.30 -7.65 -13.85
C ARG A 19 -3.40 -8.64 -12.70
N VAL A 20 -3.15 -8.16 -11.50
CA VAL A 20 -3.45 -8.84 -10.25
C VAL A 20 -4.75 -8.26 -9.72
N TYR A 21 -5.80 -9.07 -9.67
CA TYR A 21 -7.05 -8.65 -9.03
C TYR A 21 -6.87 -8.63 -7.51
N LEU A 22 -7.29 -7.54 -6.91
CA LEU A 22 -7.32 -7.34 -5.47
C LEU A 22 -8.73 -7.63 -4.95
N LYS A 23 -8.81 -8.39 -3.87
CA LYS A 23 -10.03 -8.66 -3.13
C LYS A 23 -10.11 -7.72 -1.96
N LYS A 24 -11.29 -7.11 -1.79
CA LYS A 24 -11.62 -6.42 -0.55
C LYS A 24 -11.95 -7.45 0.51
N MET A 25 -11.33 -7.36 1.68
CA MET A 25 -11.60 -8.24 2.83
C MET A 25 -11.79 -7.39 4.09
N LYS A 26 -12.38 -7.98 5.13
CA LYS A 26 -12.50 -7.31 6.44
C LYS A 26 -11.11 -6.93 6.96
N SER A 27 -10.94 -5.66 7.32
CA SER A 27 -9.72 -5.15 7.92
C SER A 27 -9.39 -5.81 9.26
N LEU A 28 -8.12 -5.72 9.68
CA LEU A 28 -7.68 -6.22 11.00
C LEU A 28 -8.45 -5.53 12.13
N ARG A 29 -8.77 -4.23 12.01
CA ARG A 29 -9.60 -3.50 12.99
C ARG A 29 -10.94 -4.20 13.20
N LYS A 30 -11.64 -4.54 12.11
CA LYS A 30 -12.93 -5.23 12.15
C LYS A 30 -12.80 -6.62 12.78
N GLN A 31 -11.78 -7.38 12.39
CA GLN A 31 -11.49 -8.69 12.98
C GLN A 31 -11.26 -8.61 14.50
N LEU A 32 -10.44 -7.65 14.95
CA LEU A 32 -10.16 -7.46 16.37
C LEU A 32 -11.40 -6.97 17.14
N LYS A 33 -12.25 -6.15 16.52
CA LYS A 33 -13.52 -5.71 17.12
C LYS A 33 -14.47 -6.89 17.34
N GLU A 34 -14.65 -7.73 16.32
CA GLU A 34 -15.49 -8.94 16.40
C GLU A 34 -15.03 -9.93 17.49
N HIS A 35 -13.72 -9.98 17.76
CA HIS A 35 -13.15 -10.83 18.81
C HIS A 35 -13.02 -10.13 20.18
N GLY A 36 -13.47 -8.88 20.32
CA GLY A 36 -13.36 -8.11 21.57
C GLY A 36 -11.93 -7.75 21.97
N LEU A 37 -11.00 -7.71 20.99
CA LEU A 37 -9.57 -7.48 21.19
C LEU A 37 -9.12 -6.06 20.81
N LEU A 38 -9.95 -5.29 20.09
CA LEU A 38 -9.56 -3.98 19.56
C LEU A 38 -9.11 -2.98 20.64
N GLU A 39 -9.86 -2.85 21.75
CA GLU A 39 -9.47 -1.93 22.83
C GLU A 39 -8.12 -2.32 23.47
N ARG A 40 -7.90 -3.63 23.67
CA ARG A 40 -6.64 -4.14 24.20
C ARG A 40 -5.50 -3.84 23.24
N PHE A 41 -5.71 -4.08 21.94
CA PHE A 41 -4.76 -3.77 20.89
C PHE A 41 -4.36 -2.29 20.93
N LEU A 42 -5.35 -1.41 20.97
CA LEU A 42 -5.13 0.03 20.95
C LEU A 42 -4.40 0.53 22.22
N LYS A 43 -4.67 -0.07 23.39
CA LYS A 43 -3.97 0.25 24.66
C LYS A 43 -2.56 -0.32 24.74
N GLN A 44 -2.33 -1.53 24.22
CA GLN A 44 -1.07 -2.25 24.35
C GLN A 44 0.04 -1.66 23.47
N TYR A 45 -0.32 -1.08 22.33
CA TYR A 45 0.63 -0.53 21.38
C TYR A 45 0.35 0.96 21.16
N SER A 46 1.35 1.82 21.19
CA SER A 46 1.19 3.23 20.80
C SER A 46 1.08 3.34 19.28
N TYR A 47 0.07 4.06 18.76
CA TYR A 47 -0.11 4.25 17.31
C TYR A 47 0.62 5.49 16.82
N LYS A 48 1.49 5.34 15.81
CA LYS A 48 2.19 6.44 15.14
C LYS A 48 2.47 6.08 13.67
N PRO A 49 1.58 6.42 12.72
CA PRO A 49 1.81 6.11 11.31
C PRO A 49 3.16 6.63 10.75
N SER A 50 3.63 7.80 11.21
CA SER A 50 4.97 8.38 10.93
C SER A 50 6.13 7.41 11.11
N SER A 51 5.99 6.42 11.99
CA SER A 51 7.10 5.52 12.31
C SER A 51 7.51 4.62 11.13
N LYS A 52 6.60 4.33 10.18
CA LYS A 52 6.92 3.64 8.89
C LYS A 52 7.87 4.44 7.99
N PHE A 53 7.88 5.76 8.15
CA PHE A 53 8.60 6.66 7.25
C PHE A 53 9.75 7.41 7.95
N ASN A 54 10.01 7.12 9.23
CA ASN A 54 10.99 7.85 10.01
C ASN A 54 12.44 7.39 9.73
N PRO A 55 13.31 8.26 9.19
CA PRO A 55 14.68 7.90 8.86
C PRO A 55 15.58 7.62 10.08
N VAL A 56 15.25 8.09 11.29
CA VAL A 56 16.05 7.87 12.51
C VAL A 56 15.95 6.42 13.01
N LEU A 57 14.93 5.68 12.57
CA LEU A 57 14.79 4.24 12.85
C LEU A 57 15.54 3.35 11.83
N LYS A 58 16.21 3.94 10.82
CA LYS A 58 16.89 3.24 9.71
C LYS A 58 18.25 2.63 10.05
N ASP A 59 18.69 2.61 11.30
CA ASP A 59 19.95 1.92 11.63
C ASP A 59 19.70 0.40 11.56
N SER A 60 19.81 -0.14 10.34
CA SER A 60 19.73 -1.55 9.92
C SER A 60 18.38 -2.28 9.87
N SER A 61 17.25 -1.60 10.09
CA SER A 61 15.90 -2.23 10.03
C SER A 61 14.90 -1.41 9.20
N ALA A 62 14.26 -2.03 8.20
CA ALA A 62 13.01 -1.47 7.64
C ALA A 62 11.96 -1.42 8.76
N TYR A 63 11.13 -0.38 8.83
CA TYR A 63 10.10 -0.24 9.85
C TYR A 63 8.73 -0.15 9.18
N GLU A 64 7.78 -0.96 9.63
CA GLU A 64 6.43 -1.08 9.09
C GLU A 64 5.47 -1.21 10.26
N SER A 65 4.56 -0.28 10.56
CA SER A 65 3.70 -0.50 11.73
C SER A 65 2.61 -1.54 11.45
N MET A 66 2.41 -2.58 12.28
CA MET A 66 1.20 -3.43 12.13
C MET A 66 -0.09 -2.62 12.32
N LYS A 67 0.00 -1.51 13.06
CA LYS A 67 -1.13 -0.60 13.16
C LYS A 67 -1.45 0.12 11.85
N ASN A 68 -0.47 0.31 10.95
CA ASN A 68 -0.71 0.92 9.64
C ASN A 68 -1.58 0.02 8.77
N TYR A 69 -1.49 -1.29 8.97
CA TYR A 69 -2.32 -2.27 8.30
C TYR A 69 -3.64 -2.56 9.02
N LEU A 70 -4.00 -1.82 10.09
CA LEU A 70 -5.26 -2.02 10.81
C LEU A 70 -6.47 -1.92 9.90
N ASP A 71 -6.38 -0.99 8.96
CA ASP A 71 -7.49 -0.56 8.13
C ASP A 71 -7.34 -0.99 6.67
N VAL A 72 -6.24 -1.66 6.30
CA VAL A 72 -6.03 -2.20 4.95
C VAL A 72 -7.10 -3.23 4.63
N GLU A 73 -7.69 -3.08 3.44
CA GLU A 73 -8.78 -3.93 2.97
C GLU A 73 -8.48 -4.64 1.65
N TYR A 74 -7.43 -4.28 0.90
CA TYR A 74 -7.17 -4.81 -0.44
C TYR A 74 -5.99 -5.79 -0.47
N TYR A 75 -6.26 -6.99 -0.98
CA TYR A 75 -5.30 -8.10 -0.98
C TYR A 75 -5.25 -8.81 -2.32
N GLY A 76 -4.06 -9.13 -2.80
CA GLY A 76 -3.87 -9.96 -4.00
C GLY A 76 -3.30 -11.33 -3.64
N THR A 77 -3.19 -12.20 -4.65
CA THR A 77 -2.57 -13.52 -4.50
C THR A 77 -1.32 -13.61 -5.35
N ILE A 78 -0.24 -14.12 -4.74
CA ILE A 78 1.00 -14.50 -5.42
C ILE A 78 1.24 -15.99 -5.17
N SER A 79 2.13 -16.59 -5.95
CA SER A 79 2.61 -17.95 -5.68
C SER A 79 4.12 -17.99 -5.62
N ILE A 80 4.67 -18.87 -4.78
CA ILE A 80 6.12 -19.04 -4.61
C ILE A 80 6.47 -20.51 -4.73
N GLY A 81 7.51 -20.83 -5.49
CA GLY A 81 8.08 -22.17 -5.58
C GLY A 81 7.59 -23.07 -6.71
N THR A 82 8.18 -24.26 -6.80
CA THR A 82 7.86 -25.29 -7.80
C THR A 82 7.70 -26.69 -7.16
N PRO A 83 6.48 -27.23 -7.02
CA PRO A 83 5.20 -26.61 -7.39
C PRO A 83 4.88 -25.35 -6.57
N ALA A 84 4.02 -24.51 -7.15
CA ALA A 84 3.60 -23.24 -6.60
C ALA A 84 2.85 -23.39 -5.27
N GLN A 85 3.21 -22.57 -4.28
CA GLN A 85 2.51 -22.39 -3.01
C GLN A 85 1.91 -20.98 -2.99
N ASP A 86 0.59 -20.86 -2.83
CA ASP A 86 -0.12 -19.58 -2.95
C ASP A 86 -0.18 -18.81 -1.63
N PHE A 87 -0.03 -17.49 -1.67
CA PHE A 87 -0.11 -16.59 -0.52
C PHE A 87 -0.99 -15.39 -0.82
N THR A 88 -1.80 -14.98 0.15
CA THR A 88 -2.52 -13.71 0.13
C THR A 88 -1.60 -12.62 0.65
N VAL A 89 -1.37 -11.56 -0.12
CA VAL A 89 -0.43 -10.49 0.25
C VAL A 89 -1.02 -9.11 0.05
N ILE A 90 -0.53 -8.16 0.85
CA ILE A 90 -0.70 -6.73 0.61
C ILE A 90 0.29 -6.31 -0.48
N PHE A 91 -0.17 -5.55 -1.47
CA PHE A 91 0.68 -4.86 -2.43
C PHE A 91 0.94 -3.45 -1.90
N ASP A 92 2.10 -3.22 -1.31
CA ASP A 92 2.38 -2.08 -0.43
C ASP A 92 3.39 -1.13 -1.07
N THR A 93 2.95 0.03 -1.56
CA THR A 93 3.83 1.07 -2.12
C THR A 93 4.59 1.86 -1.06
N GLY A 94 4.34 1.61 0.22
CA GLY A 94 5.10 2.17 1.33
C GLY A 94 6.21 1.25 1.86
N SER A 95 6.45 0.08 1.28
CA SER A 95 7.52 -0.84 1.68
C SER A 95 8.20 -1.50 0.47
N SER A 96 9.37 -2.13 0.64
CA SER A 96 10.16 -2.67 -0.49
C SER A 96 10.44 -4.17 -0.44
N ASN A 97 10.30 -4.81 0.72
CA ASN A 97 10.58 -6.23 0.88
C ASN A 97 9.37 -7.09 0.48
N LEU A 98 9.63 -8.24 -0.13
CA LEU A 98 8.68 -9.36 -0.15
C LEU A 98 8.99 -10.30 1.01
N TRP A 99 7.97 -10.70 1.77
CA TRP A 99 8.11 -11.75 2.78
C TRP A 99 6.81 -12.55 2.97
N VAL A 100 6.96 -13.81 3.37
CA VAL A 100 5.86 -14.70 3.76
C VAL A 100 6.25 -15.54 4.98
N PRO A 101 5.29 -16.09 5.74
CA PRO A 101 5.55 -16.95 6.89
C PRO A 101 6.22 -18.25 6.48
N SER A 102 7.25 -18.67 7.21
CA SER A 102 7.90 -19.97 7.02
C SER A 102 7.14 -21.08 7.75
N VAL A 103 7.23 -22.32 7.27
CA VAL A 103 6.82 -23.50 8.08
C VAL A 103 7.61 -23.64 9.37
N TYR A 104 8.78 -23.00 9.45
CA TYR A 104 9.61 -22.93 10.66
C TYR A 104 9.21 -21.79 11.60
N CYS A 105 8.21 -20.97 11.23
CA CYS A 105 7.74 -19.92 12.12
C CYS A 105 7.17 -20.51 13.42
N TYR A 106 7.77 -20.15 14.56
CA TYR A 106 7.40 -20.65 15.87
C TYR A 106 6.34 -19.80 16.59
N SER A 107 6.08 -18.58 16.11
CA SER A 107 5.06 -17.71 16.68
C SER A 107 3.65 -18.26 16.43
N GLU A 108 2.79 -18.20 17.46
CA GLU A 108 1.36 -18.56 17.34
C GLU A 108 0.66 -17.77 16.23
N ALA A 109 1.08 -16.52 16.03
CA ALA A 109 0.72 -15.66 14.91
C ALA A 109 0.72 -16.37 13.55
N CYS A 110 1.69 -17.23 13.25
CA CYS A 110 1.82 -17.89 11.95
C CYS A 110 0.89 -19.10 11.77
N THR A 111 0.24 -19.58 12.84
CA THR A 111 -0.51 -20.85 12.80
C THR A 111 -1.80 -20.78 11.99
N ASN A 112 -2.38 -19.58 11.85
CA ASN A 112 -3.59 -19.32 11.08
C ASN A 112 -3.33 -18.78 9.67
N HIS A 113 -2.08 -18.86 9.20
CA HIS A 113 -1.66 -18.39 7.88
C HIS A 113 -1.09 -19.53 7.05
N LYS A 114 -1.09 -19.32 5.73
CA LYS A 114 -0.31 -20.16 4.84
C LYS A 114 1.17 -19.92 5.12
N ARG A 115 1.93 -21.01 5.05
CA ARG A 115 3.36 -21.01 5.35
C ARG A 115 4.11 -21.64 4.20
N PHE A 116 5.18 -20.96 3.78
CA PHE A 116 6.07 -21.47 2.75
C PHE A 116 6.91 -22.61 3.30
N ASN A 117 6.83 -23.76 2.63
CA ASN A 117 7.67 -24.91 2.91
C ASN A 117 8.80 -24.99 1.86
N PRO A 118 10.04 -24.67 2.23
CA PRO A 118 11.17 -24.74 1.30
C PRO A 118 11.44 -26.16 0.80
N ALA A 119 11.14 -27.19 1.60
CA ALA A 119 11.37 -28.58 1.23
C ALA A 119 10.42 -29.07 0.12
N ASP A 120 9.29 -28.39 -0.07
CA ASP A 120 8.28 -28.71 -1.10
C ASP A 120 8.53 -27.97 -2.42
N SER A 121 9.55 -27.11 -2.50
CA SER A 121 9.91 -26.37 -3.72
C SER A 121 11.24 -26.86 -4.31
N SER A 122 11.18 -27.38 -5.53
CA SER A 122 12.35 -27.82 -6.30
C SER A 122 13.22 -26.68 -6.84
N THR A 123 12.71 -25.44 -6.82
CA THR A 123 13.43 -24.24 -7.30
C THR A 123 13.97 -23.37 -6.16
N TYR A 124 13.68 -23.72 -4.91
CA TYR A 124 14.15 -22.99 -3.74
C TYR A 124 15.67 -23.07 -3.59
N GLN A 125 16.29 -21.94 -3.26
CA GLN A 125 17.69 -21.85 -2.88
C GLN A 125 17.81 -21.06 -1.58
N SER A 126 18.33 -21.72 -0.55
CA SER A 126 18.55 -21.10 0.76
C SER A 126 19.73 -20.11 0.72
N THR A 127 19.66 -19.08 1.56
CA THR A 127 20.81 -18.25 1.90
C THR A 127 21.12 -18.35 3.40
N ASN A 128 22.23 -17.73 3.84
CA ASN A 128 22.54 -17.53 5.26
C ASN A 128 22.27 -16.08 5.70
N GLU A 129 21.63 -15.28 4.86
CA GLU A 129 21.34 -13.87 5.14
C GLU A 129 20.06 -13.79 5.96
N SER A 130 20.11 -13.05 7.07
CA SER A 130 18.94 -12.76 7.88
C SER A 130 18.21 -11.54 7.35
N VAL A 131 16.89 -11.50 7.50
CA VAL A 131 16.09 -10.30 7.31
C VAL A 131 15.41 -9.90 8.61
N TYR A 132 15.30 -8.60 8.81
CA TYR A 132 14.61 -8.01 9.94
C TYR A 132 13.74 -6.84 9.48
N ILE A 133 12.46 -6.87 9.86
CA ILE A 133 11.46 -5.84 9.51
C ILE A 133 10.71 -5.45 10.80
N ALA A 134 10.77 -4.18 11.17
CA ALA A 134 10.25 -3.63 12.41
C ALA A 134 8.80 -3.12 12.30
N TYR A 135 7.87 -4.01 12.60
CA TYR A 135 6.49 -3.83 13.13
C TYR A 135 6.00 -2.52 13.77
N GLY A 136 6.86 -1.73 14.43
CA GLY A 136 6.48 -0.75 15.45
C GLY A 136 5.70 -1.26 16.68
N THR A 137 4.93 -2.33 16.51
CA THR A 137 4.27 -3.21 17.47
C THR A 137 5.14 -4.43 17.78
N GLY A 138 6.37 -4.45 17.25
CA GLY A 138 7.36 -5.52 17.36
C GLY A 138 8.20 -5.62 16.10
N SER A 139 8.65 -6.80 15.73
CA SER A 139 9.42 -7.04 14.52
C SER A 139 9.24 -8.46 14.02
N MET A 140 9.27 -8.64 12.70
CA MET A 140 9.54 -9.93 12.10
C MET A 140 11.04 -10.11 11.92
N SER A 141 11.49 -11.33 12.24
CA SER A 141 12.80 -11.82 11.88
C SER A 141 12.67 -13.12 11.11
N GLY A 142 13.60 -13.32 10.20
CA GLY A 142 13.64 -14.52 9.39
C GLY A 142 14.92 -14.62 8.58
N ILE A 143 14.89 -15.50 7.59
CA ILE A 143 15.99 -15.73 6.66
C ILE A 143 15.58 -15.33 5.24
N LEU A 144 16.54 -14.90 4.45
CA LEU A 144 16.33 -14.67 3.02
C LEU A 144 16.51 -15.99 2.26
N GLY A 145 15.67 -16.18 1.25
CA GLY A 145 15.75 -17.28 0.31
C GLY A 145 15.44 -16.80 -1.09
N TYR A 146 15.90 -17.55 -2.08
CA TYR A 146 15.56 -17.34 -3.47
C TYR A 146 14.57 -18.42 -3.93
N ASP A 147 13.57 -18.03 -4.70
CA ASP A 147 12.73 -18.97 -5.43
C ASP A 147 12.12 -18.28 -6.67
N THR A 148 11.31 -19.00 -7.44
CA THR A 148 10.45 -18.41 -8.46
C THR A 148 9.20 -17.85 -7.78
N VAL A 149 8.96 -16.56 -7.94
CA VAL A 149 7.73 -15.89 -7.50
C VAL A 149 6.87 -15.62 -8.73
N ARG A 150 5.61 -16.06 -8.69
CA ARG A 150 4.61 -15.79 -9.72
C ARG A 150 3.66 -14.70 -9.24
N VAL A 151 3.56 -13.63 -10.02
CA VAL A 151 2.61 -12.53 -9.82
C VAL A 151 1.73 -12.43 -11.06
N SER A 152 0.44 -12.77 -10.94
CA SER A 152 -0.45 -12.95 -12.09
C SER A 152 0.14 -13.94 -13.12
N SER A 153 0.45 -13.50 -14.33
CA SER A 153 1.06 -14.31 -15.40
C SER A 153 2.58 -14.14 -15.51
N ILE A 154 3.20 -13.35 -14.63
CA ILE A 154 4.64 -13.07 -14.63
C ILE A 154 5.37 -14.02 -13.69
N ASP A 155 6.37 -14.72 -14.21
CA ASP A 155 7.29 -15.56 -13.45
C ASP A 155 8.62 -14.86 -13.24
N ILE A 156 8.87 -14.39 -12.01
CA ILE A 156 10.13 -13.77 -11.59
C ILE A 156 11.02 -14.86 -11.02
N LYS A 157 12.05 -15.25 -11.76
CA LYS A 157 12.98 -16.31 -11.33
C LYS A 157 14.02 -15.71 -10.39
N ASN A 158 14.51 -16.52 -9.45
CA ASN A 158 15.52 -16.08 -8.50
C ASN A 158 15.11 -14.78 -7.77
N GLN A 159 13.83 -14.66 -7.40
CA GLN A 159 13.38 -13.57 -6.55
C GLN A 159 13.82 -13.86 -5.13
N ILE A 160 14.55 -12.92 -4.52
CA ILE A 160 14.88 -12.97 -3.10
C ILE A 160 13.67 -12.56 -2.26
N PHE A 161 13.36 -13.28 -1.18
CA PHE A 161 12.27 -12.93 -0.28
C PHE A 161 12.55 -13.39 1.15
N GLY A 162 11.88 -12.76 2.11
CA GLY A 162 11.95 -13.11 3.52
C GLY A 162 11.06 -14.31 3.86
N LEU A 163 11.64 -15.29 4.53
CA LEU A 163 10.93 -16.39 5.19
C LEU A 163 10.86 -16.05 6.67
N SER A 164 9.73 -15.53 7.11
CA SER A 164 9.53 -15.15 8.50
C SER A 164 9.57 -16.36 9.43
N GLU A 165 10.45 -16.34 10.43
CA GLU A 165 10.58 -17.37 11.47
C GLU A 165 9.97 -16.92 12.80
N SER A 166 9.78 -15.60 12.97
CA SER A 166 9.04 -15.05 14.09
C SER A 166 8.24 -13.84 13.66
N GLU A 167 7.00 -13.77 14.13
CA GLU A 167 6.10 -12.62 13.96
C GLU A 167 5.78 -11.98 15.31
N PRO A 168 5.57 -10.65 15.37
CA PRO A 168 5.29 -9.98 16.62
C PRO A 168 3.85 -10.15 17.08
N GLY A 169 3.72 -10.49 18.37
CA GLY A 169 2.45 -10.51 19.08
C GLY A 169 1.46 -11.56 18.59
N THR A 170 0.25 -11.52 19.17
CA THR A 170 -0.84 -12.45 18.83
C THR A 170 -1.77 -11.87 17.75
N PHE A 171 -1.53 -10.65 17.30
CA PHE A 171 -2.50 -9.94 16.44
C PHE A 171 -2.34 -10.26 14.96
N PHE A 172 -1.15 -10.69 14.56
CA PHE A 172 -0.95 -11.18 13.20
C PHE A 172 -1.85 -12.38 12.90
N TYR A 173 -2.15 -13.22 13.90
CA TYR A 173 -3.13 -14.33 13.83
C TYR A 173 -4.49 -13.92 13.24
N TYR A 174 -4.91 -12.66 13.45
CA TYR A 174 -6.19 -12.11 13.01
C TYR A 174 -6.06 -11.30 11.71
N CYS A 175 -4.86 -11.19 11.13
CA CYS A 175 -4.66 -10.55 9.84
C CYS A 175 -5.30 -11.40 8.73
N PRO A 176 -6.00 -10.79 7.78
CA PRO A 176 -6.60 -11.52 6.64
C PRO A 176 -5.59 -11.85 5.52
N PHE A 177 -4.31 -11.52 5.70
CA PHE A 177 -3.23 -11.71 4.74
C PHE A 177 -2.12 -12.58 5.32
N ASP A 178 -1.38 -13.28 4.45
CA ASP A 178 -0.24 -14.11 4.82
C ASP A 178 1.06 -13.30 4.86
N GLY A 179 1.28 -12.35 3.95
CA GLY A 179 2.53 -11.58 3.89
C GLY A 179 2.39 -10.25 3.16
N ILE A 180 3.52 -9.61 2.86
CA ILE A 180 3.57 -8.30 2.20
C ILE A 180 4.48 -8.39 0.99
N LEU A 181 4.05 -7.81 -0.13
CA LEU A 181 4.83 -7.57 -1.33
C LEU A 181 5.04 -6.05 -1.46
N GLY A 182 6.24 -5.60 -1.11
CA GLY A 182 6.64 -4.20 -1.25
C GLY A 182 6.83 -3.76 -2.70
N LEU A 183 6.37 -2.53 -3.00
CA LEU A 183 6.40 -1.87 -4.30
C LEU A 183 7.08 -0.49 -4.28
N ALA A 184 7.77 -0.14 -3.17
CA ALA A 184 8.62 1.04 -3.08
C ALA A 184 10.02 0.79 -3.67
N PHE A 185 10.99 1.65 -3.34
CA PHE A 185 12.30 1.68 -3.98
C PHE A 185 13.32 0.76 -3.28
N PRO A 186 14.34 0.22 -3.99
CA PRO A 186 15.39 -0.60 -3.37
C PRO A 186 16.12 0.09 -2.22
N SER A 187 16.18 1.43 -2.24
CA SER A 187 16.89 2.27 -1.25
C SER A 187 16.40 2.11 0.19
N ILE A 188 15.16 1.63 0.39
CA ILE A 188 14.58 1.37 1.71
C ILE A 188 14.41 -0.13 2.01
N SER A 189 14.87 -1.00 1.12
CA SER A 189 14.75 -2.44 1.32
C SER A 189 15.65 -2.93 2.45
N SER A 190 15.06 -3.64 3.43
CA SER A 190 15.82 -4.30 4.48
C SER A 190 16.81 -5.29 3.88
N SER A 191 18.03 -5.29 4.41
CA SER A 191 19.14 -6.18 4.00
C SER A 191 19.54 -6.04 2.53
N GLY A 192 19.10 -4.97 1.83
CA GLY A 192 19.39 -4.76 0.41
C GLY A 192 18.73 -5.80 -0.51
N ALA A 193 17.70 -6.51 -0.05
CA ALA A 193 16.99 -7.50 -0.84
C ALA A 193 16.30 -6.83 -2.04
N THR A 194 16.54 -7.32 -3.26
CA THR A 194 15.96 -6.71 -4.47
C THR A 194 14.43 -6.81 -4.47
N PRO A 195 13.70 -5.69 -4.60
CA PRO A 195 12.23 -5.70 -4.68
C PRO A 195 11.73 -6.47 -5.90
N VAL A 196 10.49 -6.95 -5.83
CA VAL A 196 9.86 -7.76 -6.89
C VAL A 196 9.79 -7.00 -8.21
N PHE A 197 9.38 -5.73 -8.16
CA PHE A 197 9.23 -4.93 -9.38
C PHE A 197 10.57 -4.61 -10.04
N ASP A 198 11.64 -4.42 -9.27
CA ASP A 198 12.99 -4.22 -9.80
C ASP A 198 13.50 -5.45 -10.57
N ASN A 199 13.19 -6.67 -10.10
CA ASN A 199 13.47 -7.88 -10.87
C ASN A 199 12.58 -7.99 -12.12
N MET A 200 11.29 -7.62 -12.05
CA MET A 200 10.43 -7.59 -13.23
C MET A 200 10.98 -6.68 -14.34
N MET A 201 11.44 -5.48 -13.98
CA MET A 201 12.00 -4.51 -14.94
C MET A 201 13.36 -4.99 -15.48
N SER A 202 14.28 -5.39 -14.61
CA SER A 202 15.63 -5.80 -15.03
C SER A 202 15.68 -7.09 -15.86
N GLU A 203 14.65 -7.93 -15.77
CA GLU A 203 14.48 -9.14 -16.59
C GLU A 203 13.56 -8.93 -17.81
N ASP A 204 13.18 -7.68 -18.15
CA ASP A 204 12.28 -7.33 -19.26
C ASP A 204 10.94 -8.11 -19.22
N LEU A 205 10.40 -8.36 -18.02
CA LEU A 205 9.16 -9.14 -17.81
C LEU A 205 7.88 -8.29 -17.91
N VAL A 206 8.02 -6.97 -17.98
CA VAL A 206 6.93 -5.99 -18.11
C VAL A 206 7.14 -5.15 -19.37
N ALA A 207 6.05 -4.69 -20.00
CA ALA A 207 6.12 -3.93 -21.25
C ALA A 207 6.61 -2.49 -21.05
N GLU A 208 6.36 -1.93 -19.87
CA GLU A 208 6.78 -0.58 -19.45
C GLU A 208 7.28 -0.66 -18.00
N ASP A 209 8.28 0.14 -17.64
CA ASP A 209 8.83 0.22 -16.27
C ASP A 209 7.91 1.07 -15.37
N LEU A 210 6.65 0.68 -15.31
CA LEU A 210 5.62 1.25 -14.45
C LEU A 210 4.61 0.19 -14.00
N PHE A 211 3.87 0.51 -12.95
CA PHE A 211 2.65 -0.21 -12.60
C PHE A 211 1.55 0.79 -12.24
N SER A 212 0.31 0.33 -12.24
CA SER A 212 -0.84 1.18 -11.95
C SER A 212 -1.85 0.47 -11.04
N VAL A 213 -2.58 1.25 -10.26
CA VAL A 213 -3.47 0.76 -9.21
C VAL A 213 -4.84 1.40 -9.34
N TYR A 214 -5.86 0.55 -9.38
CA TYR A 214 -7.27 0.93 -9.31
C TYR A 214 -7.91 0.27 -8.09
N LEU A 215 -8.49 1.08 -7.21
CA LEU A 215 -9.25 0.61 -6.04
C LEU A 215 -10.71 1.01 -6.19
N SER A 216 -11.60 0.02 -6.29
CA SER A 216 -13.05 0.25 -6.25
C SER A 216 -13.55 0.43 -4.82
N LYS A 217 -14.58 1.27 -4.65
CA LYS A 217 -15.35 1.39 -3.40
C LYS A 217 -16.17 0.12 -3.10
N ASP A 218 -16.67 -0.54 -4.14
CA ASP A 218 -17.48 -1.77 -4.06
C ASP A 218 -16.69 -3.03 -4.46
N GLU A 219 -17.15 -4.18 -3.98
CA GLU A 219 -16.56 -5.49 -4.35
C GLU A 219 -16.88 -5.88 -5.80
N GLU A 220 -17.98 -5.39 -6.38
CA GLU A 220 -18.48 -5.79 -7.69
C GLU A 220 -17.60 -5.30 -8.85
N SER A 221 -17.12 -4.06 -8.79
CA SER A 221 -16.29 -3.48 -9.85
C SER A 221 -14.86 -4.04 -9.85
N GLY A 222 -14.47 -4.73 -8.77
CA GLY A 222 -13.14 -5.27 -8.56
C GLY A 222 -12.09 -4.18 -8.33
N SER A 223 -10.95 -4.56 -7.79
CA SER A 223 -9.76 -3.69 -7.67
C SER A 223 -8.57 -4.42 -8.31
N PHE A 224 -7.53 -3.71 -8.73
CA PHE A 224 -6.36 -4.36 -9.32
C PHE A 224 -5.07 -3.55 -9.22
N VAL A 225 -3.95 -4.28 -9.33
CA VAL A 225 -2.64 -3.77 -9.72
C VAL A 225 -2.35 -4.26 -11.15
N LEU A 226 -1.91 -3.38 -12.03
CA LEU A 226 -1.50 -3.71 -13.39
C LEU A 226 -0.01 -3.40 -13.55
N PHE A 227 0.80 -4.44 -13.70
CA PHE A 227 2.24 -4.30 -13.97
C PHE A 227 2.49 -4.11 -15.45
N GLY A 228 3.36 -3.16 -15.80
CA GLY A 228 3.79 -2.94 -17.18
C GLY A 228 2.77 -2.24 -18.08
N GLY A 229 1.79 -1.53 -17.51
CA GLY A 229 0.82 -0.83 -18.33
C GLY A 229 -0.14 0.09 -17.57
N ILE A 230 -0.86 0.87 -18.37
CA ILE A 230 -1.88 1.83 -17.97
C ILE A 230 -3.19 1.41 -18.63
N ASP A 231 -4.24 1.17 -17.84
CA ASP A 231 -5.56 0.88 -18.38
C ASP A 231 -6.27 2.19 -18.77
N SER A 232 -6.31 2.44 -20.08
CA SER A 232 -6.90 3.65 -20.65
C SER A 232 -8.35 3.93 -20.23
N SER A 233 -9.11 2.90 -19.82
CA SER A 233 -10.49 3.07 -19.34
C SER A 233 -10.60 3.89 -18.05
N TYR A 234 -9.52 3.97 -17.27
CA TYR A 234 -9.44 4.76 -16.03
C TYR A 234 -8.68 6.08 -16.22
N THR A 235 -8.37 6.46 -17.46
CA THR A 235 -7.62 7.69 -17.81
C THR A 235 -8.42 8.69 -18.64
N THR A 236 -9.74 8.52 -18.72
CA THR A 236 -10.64 9.33 -19.56
C THR A 236 -10.64 10.81 -19.21
N ASN A 237 -10.31 11.15 -17.96
CA ASN A 237 -10.18 12.52 -17.46
C ASN A 237 -8.75 13.10 -17.62
N GLY A 238 -7.85 12.40 -18.31
CA GLY A 238 -6.45 12.77 -18.47
C GLY A 238 -5.59 12.34 -17.27
N ILE A 239 -4.26 12.41 -17.44
CA ILE A 239 -3.29 12.05 -16.41
C ILE A 239 -2.49 13.30 -16.02
N SER A 240 -2.50 13.61 -14.73
CA SER A 240 -1.64 14.62 -14.12
C SER A 240 -0.35 13.95 -13.65
N TRP A 241 0.76 14.22 -14.35
CA TRP A 241 2.08 13.68 -13.99
C TRP A 241 2.79 14.57 -12.98
N ILE A 242 3.22 13.98 -11.88
CA ILE A 242 3.82 14.64 -10.73
C ILE A 242 5.22 14.03 -10.50
N PRO A 243 6.30 14.82 -10.55
CA PRO A 243 7.65 14.31 -10.29
C PRO A 243 7.80 13.88 -8.83
N LEU A 244 8.58 12.83 -8.61
CA LEU A 244 8.98 12.43 -7.27
C LEU A 244 9.93 13.47 -6.66
N SER A 245 9.81 13.69 -5.36
CA SER A 245 10.75 14.53 -4.60
C SER A 245 11.93 13.73 -4.01
N ALA A 246 11.78 12.41 -3.86
CA ALA A 246 12.83 11.48 -3.45
C ALA A 246 12.50 10.04 -3.88
N GLU A 247 13.53 9.29 -4.30
CA GLU A 247 13.45 7.86 -4.67
C GLU A 247 13.61 6.95 -3.43
N THR A 248 12.79 7.18 -2.40
CA THR A 248 12.71 6.36 -1.19
C THR A 248 11.37 5.66 -1.10
N TYR A 249 10.31 6.46 -1.03
CA TYR A 249 8.93 6.05 -1.21
C TYR A 249 8.38 6.73 -2.47
N TRP A 250 7.11 6.49 -2.80
CA TRP A 250 6.39 7.26 -3.83
C TRP A 250 6.02 8.65 -3.31
N GLN A 251 7.06 9.45 -3.03
CA GLN A 251 6.99 10.75 -2.38
C GLN A 251 6.89 11.88 -3.39
N ILE A 252 5.92 12.75 -3.21
CA ILE A 252 5.62 13.92 -4.05
C ILE A 252 5.56 15.18 -3.18
N THR A 253 5.79 16.34 -3.79
CA THR A 253 5.61 17.64 -3.11
C THR A 253 4.18 18.14 -3.28
N MET A 254 3.55 18.48 -2.16
CA MET A 254 2.22 19.10 -2.11
C MET A 254 2.37 20.59 -1.75
N GLU A 255 1.54 21.41 -2.39
CA GLU A 255 1.60 22.88 -2.31
C GLU A 255 0.72 23.43 -1.20
N LYS A 256 -0.50 22.91 -1.06
CA LYS A 256 -1.43 23.26 0.01
C LYS A 256 -2.57 22.25 0.11
N VAL A 257 -3.24 22.24 1.26
CA VAL A 257 -4.54 21.58 1.45
C VAL A 257 -5.57 22.66 1.76
N ALA A 258 -6.72 22.63 1.09
CA ALA A 258 -7.77 23.63 1.23
C ALA A 258 -9.15 23.02 1.50
N VAL A 259 -9.97 23.76 2.25
CA VAL A 259 -11.40 23.49 2.47
C VAL A 259 -12.13 24.80 2.22
N ASP A 260 -13.16 24.78 1.36
CA ASP A 260 -13.87 26.00 0.92
C ASP A 260 -12.92 27.12 0.44
N ASP A 261 -11.93 26.76 -0.39
CA ASP A 261 -10.86 27.63 -0.91
C ASP A 261 -9.87 28.21 0.13
N GLU A 262 -10.12 28.03 1.42
CA GLU A 262 -9.25 28.45 2.51
C GLU A 262 -8.16 27.41 2.78
N SER A 263 -6.92 27.87 2.91
CA SER A 263 -5.77 26.97 3.18
C SER A 263 -5.80 26.51 4.63
N VAL A 264 -5.94 25.20 4.85
CA VAL A 264 -6.02 24.58 6.19
C VAL A 264 -4.72 23.92 6.64
N ALA A 265 -3.85 23.54 5.70
CA ALA A 265 -2.55 22.97 6.00
C ALA A 265 -1.55 23.17 4.86
N CYS A 266 -0.28 22.79 5.09
CA CYS A 266 0.76 22.82 4.07
C CYS A 266 0.95 24.25 3.50
N SER A 267 1.07 25.25 4.39
CA SER A 267 1.03 26.69 4.03
C SER A 267 2.20 27.19 3.17
N SER A 268 3.24 26.39 3.00
CA SER A 268 4.35 26.65 2.08
C SER A 268 4.43 25.53 1.05
N THR A 269 5.04 24.42 1.42
CA THR A 269 5.01 23.13 0.74
C THR A 269 5.25 22.05 1.78
N CYS A 270 4.73 20.87 1.53
CA CYS A 270 4.92 19.70 2.39
C CYS A 270 5.17 18.47 1.51
N GLN A 271 5.56 17.36 2.12
CA GLN A 271 5.77 16.10 1.42
C GLN A 271 4.56 15.19 1.62
N ALA A 272 4.20 14.43 0.59
CA ALA A 272 3.15 13.43 0.64
C ALA A 272 3.65 12.12 0.04
N ILE A 273 3.29 10.99 0.64
CA ILE A 273 3.60 9.65 0.14
C ILE A 273 2.30 9.00 -0.32
N VAL A 274 2.26 8.47 -1.54
CA VAL A 274 1.12 7.71 -2.05
C VAL A 274 1.29 6.24 -1.66
N ASP A 275 0.47 5.75 -0.75
CA ASP A 275 0.68 4.48 -0.05
C ASP A 275 -0.54 3.55 -0.12
N THR A 276 -0.47 2.49 -0.92
CA THR A 276 -1.48 1.43 -0.99
C THR A 276 -1.47 0.50 0.24
N GLY A 277 -0.45 0.60 1.09
CA GLY A 277 -0.35 -0.12 2.36
C GLY A 277 -0.99 0.62 3.54
N THR A 278 -1.64 1.77 3.29
CA THR A 278 -2.35 2.58 4.29
C THR A 278 -3.75 2.92 3.77
N SER A 279 -4.78 2.80 4.61
CA SER A 279 -6.16 3.06 4.15
C SER A 279 -6.66 4.48 4.40
N LEU A 280 -6.27 5.10 5.51
CA LEU A 280 -6.69 6.44 5.89
C LEU A 280 -5.74 7.51 5.31
N LEU A 281 -6.13 8.77 5.45
CA LEU A 281 -5.23 9.91 5.26
C LEU A 281 -4.49 10.18 6.57
N ALA A 282 -3.20 9.86 6.63
CA ALA A 282 -2.41 10.19 7.82
C ALA A 282 -1.77 11.57 7.64
N VAL A 283 -2.04 12.47 8.57
CA VAL A 283 -1.72 13.89 8.44
C VAL A 283 -1.09 14.43 9.73
N PRO A 284 -0.29 15.52 9.70
CA PRO A 284 0.24 16.12 10.91
C PRO A 284 -0.88 16.55 11.87
N ASN A 285 -0.66 16.42 13.18
CA ASN A 285 -1.68 16.74 14.20
C ASN A 285 -2.30 18.15 14.03
N ASP A 286 -1.47 19.17 13.77
CA ASP A 286 -1.95 20.54 13.54
C ASP A 286 -2.85 20.63 12.28
N ALA A 287 -2.50 19.92 11.22
CA ALA A 287 -3.29 19.85 9.99
C ALA A 287 -4.63 19.12 10.23
N LEU A 288 -4.62 18.05 11.02
CA LEU A 288 -5.83 17.31 11.39
C LEU A 288 -6.82 18.23 12.11
N SER A 289 -6.35 18.94 13.14
CA SER A 289 -7.17 19.89 13.90
C SER A 289 -7.70 21.03 13.03
N ASN A 290 -6.90 21.55 12.10
CA ASN A 290 -7.33 22.60 11.18
C ASN A 290 -8.39 22.10 10.20
N ILE A 291 -8.22 20.89 9.64
CA ILE A 291 -9.21 20.27 8.76
C ILE A 291 -10.53 20.07 9.50
N TYR A 292 -10.50 19.48 10.70
CA TYR A 292 -11.72 19.21 11.48
C TYR A 292 -12.44 20.51 11.84
N SER A 293 -11.67 21.54 12.24
CA SER A 293 -12.21 22.87 12.51
C SER A 293 -12.87 23.50 11.27
N ALA A 294 -12.24 23.40 10.10
CA ALA A 294 -12.78 23.92 8.84
C ALA A 294 -14.03 23.16 8.37
N LEU A 295 -14.11 21.86 8.64
CA LEU A 295 -15.28 21.03 8.37
C LEU A 295 -16.41 21.20 9.41
N GLY A 296 -16.15 21.89 10.53
CA GLY A 296 -17.09 22.02 11.63
C GLY A 296 -17.34 20.72 12.40
N VAL A 297 -16.36 19.82 12.42
CA VAL A 297 -16.42 18.50 13.07
C VAL A 297 -15.61 18.51 14.37
N SER A 298 -16.00 17.71 15.36
CA SER A 298 -15.28 17.57 16.63
C SER A 298 -13.91 16.90 16.45
N ASP A 299 -13.02 17.10 17.42
CA ASP A 299 -11.65 16.55 17.41
C ASP A 299 -11.58 15.01 17.35
N ASP A 300 -12.67 14.32 17.68
CA ASP A 300 -12.78 12.86 17.56
C ASP A 300 -13.12 12.39 16.13
N GLY A 301 -13.37 13.33 15.19
CA GLY A 301 -13.68 13.06 13.80
C GLY A 301 -15.04 12.38 13.58
N VAL A 302 -15.90 12.33 14.60
CA VAL A 302 -17.22 11.70 14.51
C VAL A 302 -18.22 12.69 13.93
N VAL A 303 -18.99 12.25 12.93
CA VAL A 303 -20.04 13.05 12.29
C VAL A 303 -21.36 12.27 12.24
N SER A 304 -22.48 12.99 12.23
CA SER A 304 -23.77 12.37 11.91
C SER A 304 -23.76 11.90 10.46
N CYS A 305 -24.13 10.64 10.20
CA CYS A 305 -24.22 10.13 8.83
C CYS A 305 -25.25 10.88 7.98
N SER A 306 -26.27 11.49 8.57
CA SER A 306 -27.21 12.37 7.85
C SER A 306 -26.55 13.62 7.31
N ASP A 307 -25.56 14.14 8.04
CA ASP A 307 -24.94 15.45 7.79
C ASP A 307 -23.64 15.30 6.99
N ALA A 308 -23.07 14.08 6.96
CA ALA A 308 -21.86 13.73 6.21
C ALA A 308 -21.91 14.18 4.74
N SER A 309 -23.06 14.03 4.08
CA SER A 309 -23.22 14.42 2.67
C SER A 309 -23.15 15.93 2.41
N SER A 310 -23.21 16.75 3.46
CA SER A 310 -23.16 18.21 3.38
C SER A 310 -21.77 18.79 3.64
N LEU A 311 -20.80 17.95 4.02
CA LEU A 311 -19.43 18.40 4.23
C LEU A 311 -18.78 18.82 2.89
N PRO A 312 -17.97 19.88 2.88
CA PRO A 312 -17.32 20.38 1.66
C PRO A 312 -16.20 19.45 1.17
N ASP A 313 -15.73 19.64 -0.06
CA ASP A 313 -14.57 18.91 -0.56
C ASP A 313 -13.29 19.33 0.19
N VAL A 314 -12.41 18.37 0.47
CA VAL A 314 -11.04 18.64 0.89
C VAL A 314 -10.14 18.59 -0.34
N VAL A 315 -9.49 19.69 -0.69
CA VAL A 315 -8.75 19.82 -1.96
C VAL A 315 -7.25 19.79 -1.73
N PHE A 316 -6.58 18.84 -2.38
CA PHE A 316 -5.12 18.70 -2.36
C PHE A 316 -4.54 19.38 -3.59
N HIS A 317 -3.63 20.33 -3.41
CA HIS A 317 -2.97 21.02 -4.52
C HIS A 317 -1.57 20.47 -4.70
N ILE A 318 -1.31 19.84 -5.85
CA ILE A 318 -0.08 19.10 -6.11
C ILE A 318 0.40 19.43 -7.52
N ASN A 319 1.61 19.96 -7.65
CA ASN A 319 2.26 20.29 -8.92
C ASN A 319 1.39 21.16 -9.85
N GLY A 320 0.72 22.18 -9.31
CA GLY A 320 -0.19 23.07 -10.03
C GLY A 320 -1.57 22.47 -10.39
N TYR A 321 -1.86 21.23 -10.00
CA TYR A 321 -3.17 20.59 -10.18
C TYR A 321 -3.97 20.58 -8.88
N SER A 322 -5.30 20.52 -9.00
CA SER A 322 -6.22 20.39 -7.87
C SER A 322 -6.85 19.00 -7.86
N PHE A 323 -6.76 18.32 -6.72
CA PHE A 323 -7.31 17.00 -6.47
C PHE A 323 -8.36 17.07 -5.35
N PRO A 324 -9.64 17.38 -5.67
CA PRO A 324 -10.71 17.40 -4.68
C PRO A 324 -11.05 15.98 -4.17
N LEU A 325 -11.20 15.83 -2.87
CA LEU A 325 -11.82 14.66 -2.25
C LEU A 325 -13.22 15.05 -1.76
N PRO A 326 -14.28 14.47 -2.33
CA PRO A 326 -15.63 14.73 -1.84
C PRO A 326 -15.87 14.07 -0.48
N ALA A 327 -16.87 14.54 0.26
CA ALA A 327 -17.26 13.94 1.55
C ALA A 327 -17.53 12.43 1.45
N SER A 328 -18.09 11.96 0.34
CA SER A 328 -18.31 10.52 0.08
C SER A 328 -17.03 9.69 -0.09
N ALA A 329 -15.87 10.32 -0.19
CA ALA A 329 -14.57 9.67 -0.24
C ALA A 329 -13.93 9.56 1.15
N TYR A 330 -13.97 10.66 1.91
CA TYR A 330 -13.30 10.77 3.20
C TYR A 330 -14.22 10.54 4.40
N VAL A 331 -15.53 10.32 4.24
CA VAL A 331 -16.40 9.83 5.32
C VAL A 331 -16.48 8.31 5.25
N VAL A 332 -16.11 7.66 6.35
CA VAL A 332 -16.16 6.21 6.53
C VAL A 332 -17.35 5.87 7.42
N GLU A 333 -18.29 5.08 6.90
CA GLU A 333 -19.43 4.55 7.65
C GLU A 333 -19.11 3.14 8.17
N GLU A 334 -19.21 2.95 9.50
CA GLU A 334 -19.06 1.66 10.16
C GLU A 334 -20.11 1.49 11.27
N ASP A 335 -20.91 0.43 11.21
CA ASP A 335 -21.96 0.09 12.20
C ASP A 335 -22.95 1.24 12.50
N GLY A 336 -23.25 2.07 11.48
CA GLY A 336 -24.14 3.22 11.60
C GLY A 336 -23.50 4.47 12.24
N TYR A 337 -22.18 4.45 12.45
CA TYR A 337 -21.38 5.60 12.84
C TYR A 337 -20.56 6.09 11.65
N CYS A 338 -20.50 7.41 11.47
CA CYS A 338 -19.68 8.02 10.44
C CYS A 338 -18.49 8.72 11.09
N THR A 339 -17.30 8.39 10.62
CA THR A 339 -16.06 9.06 11.03
C THR A 339 -15.32 9.57 9.82
N LEU A 340 -14.53 10.63 10.00
CA LEU A 340 -13.65 11.12 8.95
C LEU A 340 -12.46 10.16 8.78
N GLY A 341 -12.09 9.91 7.53
CA GLY A 341 -11.01 9.02 7.11
C GLY A 341 -9.63 9.66 7.22
N PHE A 342 -9.44 10.48 8.24
CA PHE A 342 -8.19 11.13 8.58
C PHE A 342 -7.68 10.58 9.90
N GLU A 343 -6.36 10.52 10.03
CA GLU A 343 -5.71 10.10 11.27
C GLU A 343 -4.46 10.94 11.53
N ASP A 344 -4.07 11.02 12.80
CA ASP A 344 -2.84 11.68 13.20
C ASP A 344 -1.64 10.82 12.82
N LEU A 345 -0.76 11.37 11.99
CA LEU A 345 0.51 10.78 11.60
C LEU A 345 1.44 10.59 12.82
N GLY A 346 1.30 11.40 13.87
CA GLY A 346 2.10 11.35 15.08
C GLY A 346 3.28 12.32 15.06
N THR A 347 4.42 11.92 15.65
CA THR A 347 5.56 12.82 15.87
C THR A 347 6.08 13.43 14.54
N PRO A 348 6.38 14.74 14.50
CA PRO A 348 6.92 15.40 13.32
C PRO A 348 8.16 14.67 12.79
N THR A 349 8.25 14.52 11.47
CA THR A 349 9.49 14.02 10.86
C THR A 349 10.54 15.13 10.87
N GLU A 350 11.84 14.78 10.94
CA GLU A 350 12.92 15.76 10.83
C GLU A 350 12.89 16.50 9.46
N ASP A 351 12.20 15.92 8.47
CA ASP A 351 12.07 16.40 7.09
C ASP A 351 10.87 17.36 6.87
N GLY A 352 10.14 17.72 7.93
CA GLY A 352 9.02 18.67 7.87
C GLY A 352 7.64 18.01 7.92
N GLU A 353 6.62 18.72 7.43
CA GLU A 353 5.25 18.20 7.30
C GLU A 353 5.22 17.08 6.26
N GLN A 354 4.93 15.85 6.70
CA GLN A 354 4.72 14.68 5.86
C GLN A 354 3.24 14.28 5.89
N TRP A 355 2.74 13.72 4.79
CA TRP A 355 1.38 13.22 4.61
C TRP A 355 1.43 11.81 4.02
N ILE A 356 0.43 10.99 4.34
CA ILE A 356 0.21 9.71 3.68
C ILE A 356 -1.14 9.76 2.98
N LEU A 357 -1.12 9.61 1.66
CA LEU A 357 -2.30 9.53 0.80
C LEU A 357 -2.63 8.05 0.58
N GLY A 358 -3.45 7.50 1.48
CA GLY A 358 -3.88 6.11 1.47
C GLY A 358 -5.10 5.81 0.57
N ASP A 359 -5.75 4.67 0.81
CA ASP A 359 -6.92 4.21 0.04
C ASP A 359 -8.04 5.26 -0.09
N VAL A 360 -8.27 6.09 0.94
CA VAL A 360 -9.24 7.21 0.86
C VAL A 360 -8.98 8.11 -0.34
N PHE A 361 -7.71 8.40 -0.65
CA PHE A 361 -7.33 9.18 -1.83
C PHE A 361 -7.31 8.31 -3.09
N ILE A 362 -6.70 7.12 -3.02
CA ILE A 362 -6.48 6.22 -4.17
C ILE A 362 -7.81 5.69 -4.75
N ARG A 363 -8.89 5.63 -3.97
CA ARG A 363 -10.23 5.27 -4.48
C ARG A 363 -10.89 6.35 -5.34
N GLU A 364 -10.42 7.59 -5.29
CA GLU A 364 -10.90 8.69 -6.14
C GLU A 364 -10.04 8.90 -7.38
N TYR A 365 -8.82 8.36 -7.38
CA TYR A 365 -7.83 8.59 -8.43
C TYR A 365 -7.18 7.27 -8.85
N TYR A 366 -7.23 6.96 -10.14
CA TYR A 366 -6.38 5.93 -10.72
C TYR A 366 -4.93 6.39 -10.65
N VAL A 367 -4.08 5.59 -10.00
CA VAL A 367 -2.69 5.95 -9.71
C VAL A 367 -1.75 5.15 -10.59
N ILE A 368 -0.77 5.82 -11.18
CA ILE A 368 0.29 5.25 -12.00
C ILE A 368 1.63 5.55 -11.32
N PHE A 369 2.43 4.52 -11.12
CA PHE A 369 3.73 4.57 -10.45
C PHE A 369 4.79 4.29 -11.51
N ASP A 370 5.44 5.35 -12.01
CA ASP A 370 6.34 5.31 -13.17
C ASP A 370 7.81 5.36 -12.71
N ARG A 371 8.47 4.19 -12.76
CA ARG A 371 9.90 4.03 -12.43
C ARG A 371 10.81 4.47 -13.57
N ALA A 372 10.32 4.52 -14.81
CA ALA A 372 11.12 4.95 -15.95
C ALA A 372 11.41 6.46 -15.92
N ASN A 373 10.47 7.23 -15.39
CA ASN A 373 10.51 8.70 -15.41
C ASN A 373 10.51 9.35 -14.03
N ASP A 374 10.49 8.55 -12.95
CA ASP A 374 10.44 8.99 -11.55
C ASP A 374 9.23 9.89 -11.27
N LYS A 375 8.02 9.40 -11.59
CA LYS A 375 6.76 10.14 -11.43
C LYS A 375 5.63 9.31 -10.86
N VAL A 376 4.68 10.00 -10.26
CA VAL A 376 3.32 9.49 -10.04
C VAL A 376 2.38 10.15 -11.05
N GLY A 377 1.56 9.36 -11.73
CA GLY A 377 0.45 9.83 -12.56
C GLY A 377 -0.86 9.67 -11.80
N LEU A 378 -1.69 10.71 -11.79
CA LEU A 378 -3.02 10.68 -11.19
C LEU A 378 -4.09 10.99 -12.24
N SER A 379 -5.09 10.13 -12.35
CA SER A 379 -6.28 10.36 -13.18
C SER A 379 -7.54 10.25 -12.33
N ARG A 380 -8.41 11.26 -12.39
CA ARG A 380 -9.67 11.26 -11.63
C ARG A 380 -10.58 10.15 -12.14
N LEU A 381 -11.08 9.34 -11.21
CA LEU A 381 -12.10 8.32 -11.48
C LEU A 381 -13.47 8.99 -11.67
N SER A 382 -14.28 8.41 -12.56
CA SER A 382 -15.60 8.94 -12.95
C SER A 382 -16.70 8.58 -11.97
#